data_AF-A0A915CH82-F1
#
_entry.id   AF-A0A915CH82-F1
#
_cell.length_a   1.000
_cell.length_b   1.000
_cell.length_c   1.000
_cell.angle_alpha   90.00
_cell.angle_beta   90.00
_cell.angle_gamma   90.00
#
_symmetry.space_group_name_H-M   'P 1'
#
loop_
_entity.id
_entity.type
_entity.pdbx_description
1 polymer ?
#
loop_
_entity_poly.entity_id
_entity_poly.type
_entity_poly.pdbx_seq_one_letter_code
_entity_poly.pdbx_strand_id
1 'polypeptide(L)'
;MEGIDRMAFAESNPPPSIVTNDDDSIEKLASSTLVETKADGDETLNEDGSPAHSSVPSPTNALSCEMCHNYETNLTKLQDSERNLKEQLAAAQHLADRYQTELSGERLYRNELESKMNSLCADAEREARLAMKGNERTAEALVHLDERCERLKQEQRRKIYLLKDQLRQMNEEMTNLSQRHLKLLGSNRKCATEMQAQAIELPTDVDQLQFLCLQLREELIETRAAKEHNEAVLRDEITMLQVQRREDEMEKHRLEHALTEQVNGVSEELGLARSEVKLRDVLGFVGSGNKSFLRALREDDAACGTLLD
;
A
#
# COMPACT_ATOMS: atom_id res chain seq x y z
N MET A 1 1.19 -54.75 1.55
CA MET A 1 2.59 -54.51 1.19
C MET A 1 2.56 -53.93 -0.21
N GLU A 2 3.47 -53.01 -0.55
CA GLU A 2 3.43 -52.20 -1.80
C GLU A 2 2.26 -51.19 -1.87
N GLY A 3 2.40 -50.14 -2.70
CA GLY A 3 1.28 -49.28 -3.13
C GLY A 3 1.00 -47.97 -2.36
N ILE A 4 1.99 -47.23 -1.85
CA ILE A 4 1.81 -45.81 -1.47
C ILE A 4 2.72 -44.94 -2.34
N ASP A 5 2.15 -44.32 -3.37
CA ASP A 5 2.88 -43.41 -4.26
C ASP A 5 3.16 -42.05 -3.61
N ARG A 6 4.37 -41.53 -3.87
CA ARG A 6 4.80 -40.22 -3.40
C ARG A 6 4.23 -39.12 -4.30
N MET A 7 3.20 -38.43 -3.85
CA MET A 7 2.90 -37.10 -4.41
C MET A 7 4.03 -36.14 -4.06
N ALA A 8 4.81 -35.76 -5.06
CA ALA A 8 5.84 -34.73 -4.93
C ALA A 8 5.18 -33.37 -4.72
N PHE A 9 5.61 -32.63 -3.70
CA PHE A 9 5.31 -31.20 -3.61
C PHE A 9 6.15 -30.48 -4.66
N ALA A 10 5.50 -29.98 -5.71
CA ALA A 10 6.14 -29.06 -6.64
C ALA A 10 6.40 -27.73 -5.93
N GLU A 11 7.64 -27.27 -5.94
CA GLU A 11 8.00 -25.96 -5.39
C GLU A 11 7.35 -24.85 -6.22
N SER A 12 6.72 -23.89 -5.54
CA SER A 12 6.10 -22.74 -6.19
C SER A 12 7.18 -21.76 -6.65
N ASN A 13 7.40 -21.65 -7.96
CA ASN A 13 8.22 -20.59 -8.54
C ASN A 13 7.76 -19.21 -8.02
N PRO A 14 8.67 -18.33 -7.58
CA PRO A 14 8.33 -16.95 -7.29
C PRO A 14 7.92 -16.21 -8.58
N PRO A 15 7.04 -15.19 -8.50
CA PRO A 15 6.77 -14.33 -9.65
C PRO A 15 8.04 -13.56 -10.04
N PRO A 16 8.21 -13.19 -11.33
CA PRO A 16 9.36 -12.41 -11.76
C PRO A 16 9.36 -11.05 -11.06
N SER A 17 10.50 -10.70 -10.44
CA SER A 17 10.73 -9.39 -9.86
C SER A 17 10.67 -8.31 -10.95
N ILE A 18 9.80 -7.32 -10.77
CA ILE A 18 9.80 -6.11 -11.60
C ILE A 18 11.13 -5.41 -11.36
N VAL A 19 11.95 -5.31 -12.41
CA VAL A 19 13.17 -4.51 -12.38
C VAL A 19 12.77 -3.06 -12.60
N THR A 20 12.75 -2.28 -11.52
CA THR A 20 12.71 -0.82 -11.59
C THR A 20 14.10 -0.33 -12.01
N ASN A 21 14.28 -0.11 -13.31
CA ASN A 21 15.42 0.64 -13.83
C ASN A 21 15.21 2.14 -13.52
N ASP A 22 15.37 2.50 -12.27
CA ASP A 22 15.70 3.88 -11.89
C ASP A 22 17.19 4.08 -12.17
N ASP A 23 17.51 4.77 -13.27
CA ASP A 23 18.85 5.27 -13.53
C ASP A 23 18.74 6.71 -14.05
N ASP A 24 19.46 7.61 -13.39
CA ASP A 24 19.20 9.06 -13.44
C ASP A 24 19.94 9.71 -14.62
N SER A 25 19.29 10.65 -15.32
CA SER A 25 19.87 11.35 -16.48
C SER A 25 19.16 12.68 -16.76
N ILE A 26 19.26 13.59 -15.79
CA ILE A 26 19.06 15.02 -16.02
C ILE A 26 20.18 15.57 -16.95
N GLU A 27 19.86 16.66 -17.66
CA GLU A 27 20.70 17.40 -18.62
C GLU A 27 20.79 16.88 -20.08
N LYS A 28 19.90 17.40 -20.93
CA LYS A 28 20.31 18.59 -21.73
C LYS A 28 19.16 19.41 -22.30
N LEU A 29 19.38 20.72 -22.32
CA LEU A 29 18.53 21.71 -22.98
C LEU A 29 18.69 21.61 -24.51
N ALA A 30 17.57 21.57 -25.23
CA ALA A 30 17.52 21.79 -26.67
C ALA A 30 16.18 22.40 -27.09
N SER A 31 16.10 23.73 -27.09
CA SER A 31 15.06 24.49 -27.78
C SER A 31 15.70 25.70 -28.45
N SER A 32 15.77 25.68 -29.78
CA SER A 32 16.20 26.80 -30.61
C SER A 32 15.76 26.55 -32.05
N THR A 33 14.79 27.33 -32.52
CA THR A 33 14.31 27.32 -33.91
C THR A 33 14.38 28.75 -34.47
N LEU A 34 15.54 29.10 -35.04
CA LEU A 34 15.75 30.23 -35.96
C LEU A 34 16.60 29.65 -37.11
N VAL A 35 16.24 29.77 -38.40
CA VAL A 35 16.01 31.00 -39.19
C VAL A 35 17.30 31.82 -39.32
N GLU A 36 18.13 31.45 -40.29
CA GLU A 36 19.32 32.19 -40.71
C GLU A 36 19.01 33.09 -41.91
N THR A 37 19.10 34.41 -41.74
CA THR A 37 19.07 35.40 -42.85
C THR A 37 19.92 36.64 -42.54
N LYS A 38 21.23 36.57 -42.81
CA LYS A 38 22.16 37.70 -43.10
C LYS A 38 23.23 37.17 -44.08
N ALA A 39 23.69 37.86 -45.13
CA ALA A 39 23.95 39.29 -45.42
C ALA A 39 25.36 39.76 -45.02
N ASP A 40 25.91 40.69 -45.82
CA ASP A 40 27.32 41.16 -45.94
C ASP A 40 28.25 40.21 -46.75
N GLY A 41 29.15 40.63 -47.66
CA GLY A 41 29.43 41.94 -48.33
C GLY A 41 29.69 41.70 -49.85
N ASP A 42 30.30 42.58 -50.67
CA ASP A 42 31.11 43.79 -50.42
C ASP A 42 31.22 44.67 -51.71
N GLU A 43 31.98 45.77 -51.66
CA GLU A 43 32.46 46.71 -52.71
C GLU A 43 32.73 46.15 -54.15
N THR A 44 32.74 46.91 -55.26
CA THR A 44 32.61 48.36 -55.62
C THR A 44 32.01 48.46 -57.06
N LEU A 45 32.01 49.50 -57.93
CA LEU A 45 32.77 50.76 -58.22
C LEU A 45 31.85 51.83 -58.90
N ASN A 46 32.39 53.04 -59.16
CA ASN A 46 31.78 54.09 -60.01
C ASN A 46 32.29 54.04 -61.47
N GLU A 47 31.54 54.57 -62.45
CA GLU A 47 31.91 55.82 -63.16
C GLU A 47 30.81 56.35 -64.12
N ASP A 48 30.99 57.58 -64.60
CA ASP A 48 30.00 58.41 -65.31
C ASP A 48 29.83 58.16 -66.82
N GLY A 49 28.71 58.64 -67.36
CA GLY A 49 28.37 58.57 -68.79
C GLY A 49 27.49 59.74 -69.28
N SER A 50 27.93 60.98 -69.09
CA SER A 50 27.14 62.18 -69.42
C SER A 50 26.85 62.32 -70.93
N PRO A 51 25.63 62.74 -71.34
CA PRO A 51 25.36 63.18 -72.71
C PRO A 51 26.01 64.54 -72.99
N ALA A 52 26.46 64.75 -74.23
CA ALA A 52 27.35 65.86 -74.56
C ALA A 52 26.66 67.25 -74.57
N HIS A 53 27.31 68.23 -73.93
CA HIS A 53 27.05 69.65 -74.16
C HIS A 53 27.59 70.07 -75.54
N SER A 54 26.72 70.62 -76.40
CA SER A 54 27.11 71.51 -77.49
C SER A 54 26.73 72.95 -77.11
N SER A 55 27.57 73.93 -77.44
CA SER A 55 27.44 75.29 -76.89
C SER A 55 28.00 76.37 -77.82
N VAL A 56 27.67 77.64 -77.51
CA VAL A 56 28.25 78.90 -78.03
C VAL A 56 27.78 79.33 -79.44
N PRO A 57 27.36 80.60 -79.67
CA PRO A 57 26.68 81.54 -78.74
C PRO A 57 25.56 82.38 -79.42
N SER A 58 24.90 83.25 -78.65
CA SER A 58 24.61 84.64 -79.09
C SER A 58 24.39 85.57 -77.88
N PRO A 59 24.88 86.82 -77.91
CA PRO A 59 24.83 87.73 -76.76
C PRO A 59 23.67 88.74 -76.83
N THR A 60 23.17 89.21 -75.68
CA THR A 60 23.32 90.63 -75.26
C THR A 60 22.70 90.93 -73.88
N ASN A 61 23.52 91.61 -73.07
CA ASN A 61 23.25 92.36 -71.84
C ASN A 61 21.79 92.79 -71.54
N ALA A 62 21.32 92.40 -70.35
CA ALA A 62 20.56 93.27 -69.45
C ALA A 62 21.10 93.05 -68.02
N LEU A 63 21.26 94.11 -67.23
CA LEU A 63 22.01 94.10 -65.96
C LEU A 63 21.36 93.19 -64.89
N SER A 64 21.85 91.96 -64.74
CA SER A 64 21.53 91.11 -63.59
C SER A 64 22.24 91.61 -62.35
N CYS A 65 21.49 92.24 -61.43
CA CYS A 65 22.03 92.78 -60.19
C CYS A 65 22.65 91.66 -59.33
N GLU A 66 23.95 91.76 -59.04
CA GLU A 66 24.69 90.75 -58.26
C GLU A 66 24.08 90.52 -56.87
N MET A 67 23.53 91.57 -56.24
CA MET A 67 22.79 91.46 -54.99
C MET A 67 21.53 90.60 -55.15
N CYS A 68 20.76 90.77 -56.23
CA CYS A 68 19.58 89.95 -56.51
C CYS A 68 19.97 88.48 -56.72
N HIS A 69 21.03 88.22 -57.48
CA HIS A 69 21.54 86.86 -57.68
C HIS A 69 22.01 86.21 -56.37
N ASN A 70 22.62 86.98 -55.46
CA ASN A 70 22.99 86.52 -54.13
C ASN A 70 21.75 86.19 -53.26
N TYR A 71 20.74 87.06 -53.28
CA TYR A 71 19.47 86.82 -52.58
C TYR A 71 18.71 85.61 -53.15
N GLU A 72 18.64 85.44 -54.47
CA GLU A 72 18.09 84.26 -55.14
C GLU A 72 18.83 83.00 -54.71
N THR A 73 20.17 82.99 -54.78
CA THR A 73 21.00 81.86 -54.37
C THR A 73 20.78 81.48 -52.90
N ASN A 74 20.64 82.47 -52.00
CA ASN A 74 20.39 82.20 -50.59
C ASN A 74 18.93 81.79 -50.32
N LEU A 75 17.96 82.29 -51.08
CA LEU A 75 16.56 81.86 -51.03
C LEU A 75 16.43 80.40 -51.48
N THR A 76 17.10 80.00 -52.57
CA THR A 76 17.16 78.60 -53.03
C THR A 76 17.78 77.71 -51.95
N LYS A 77 18.95 78.07 -51.39
CA LYS A 77 19.57 77.32 -50.28
C LYS A 77 18.65 77.17 -49.07
N LEU A 78 17.89 78.23 -48.71
CA LEU A 78 16.92 78.15 -47.62
C LEU A 78 15.74 77.24 -47.96
N GLN A 79 15.17 77.33 -49.18
CA GLN A 79 14.11 76.44 -49.65
C GLN A 79 14.55 74.97 -49.72
N ASP A 80 15.79 74.70 -50.15
CA ASP A 80 16.34 73.34 -50.18
C ASP A 80 16.66 72.82 -48.77
N SER A 81 17.09 73.69 -47.85
CA SER A 81 17.20 73.31 -46.43
C SER A 81 15.82 73.03 -45.80
N GLU A 82 14.77 73.76 -46.20
CA GLU A 82 13.40 73.56 -45.75
C GLU A 82 12.83 72.24 -46.30
N ARG A 83 13.11 71.90 -47.57
CA ARG A 83 12.78 70.60 -48.19
C ARG A 83 13.46 69.45 -47.46
N ASN A 84 14.78 69.53 -47.30
CA ASN A 84 15.58 68.52 -46.59
C ASN A 84 15.11 68.32 -45.13
N LEU A 85 14.81 69.40 -44.41
CA LEU A 85 14.24 69.30 -43.05
C LEU A 85 12.84 68.68 -43.01
N LYS A 86 11.99 68.92 -44.02
CA LYS A 86 10.68 68.26 -44.15
C LYS A 86 10.82 66.78 -44.50
N GLU A 87 11.77 66.41 -45.35
CA GLU A 87 12.08 65.03 -45.72
C GLU A 87 12.65 64.26 -44.51
N GLN A 88 13.58 64.85 -43.76
CA GLN A 88 14.09 64.29 -42.50
C GLN A 88 12.98 64.13 -41.45
N LEU A 89 12.08 65.13 -41.31
CA LEU A 89 10.95 65.05 -40.39
C LEU A 89 9.97 63.93 -40.79
N ALA A 90 9.65 63.80 -42.07
CA ALA A 90 8.78 62.73 -42.58
C ALA A 90 9.42 61.33 -42.40
N ALA A 91 10.72 61.20 -42.64
CA ALA A 91 11.47 59.97 -42.39
C ALA A 91 11.48 59.60 -40.90
N ALA A 92 11.69 60.59 -40.01
CA ALA A 92 11.66 60.39 -38.56
C ALA A 92 10.25 60.03 -38.04
N GLN A 93 9.20 60.64 -38.60
CA GLN A 93 7.80 60.31 -38.30
C GLN A 93 7.47 58.88 -38.72
N HIS A 94 7.77 58.50 -39.96
CA HIS A 94 7.55 57.14 -40.46
C HIS A 94 8.34 56.08 -39.65
N LEU A 95 9.56 56.41 -39.21
CA LEU A 95 10.35 55.54 -38.34
C LEU A 95 9.75 55.43 -36.93
N ALA A 96 9.20 56.51 -36.37
CA ALA A 96 8.51 56.50 -35.09
C ALA A 96 7.21 55.68 -35.14
N ASP A 97 6.38 55.86 -36.18
CA ASP A 97 5.16 55.07 -36.41
C ASP A 97 5.47 53.58 -36.58
N ARG A 98 6.57 53.26 -37.29
CA ARG A 98 7.08 51.89 -37.42
C ARG A 98 7.49 51.30 -36.07
N TYR A 99 8.30 52.00 -35.27
CA TYR A 99 8.67 51.50 -33.94
C TYR A 99 7.49 51.43 -32.97
N GLN A 100 6.50 52.33 -33.09
CA GLN A 100 5.28 52.28 -32.30
C GLN A 100 4.43 51.05 -32.66
N THR A 101 4.29 50.73 -33.94
CA THR A 101 3.58 49.53 -34.39
C THR A 101 4.31 48.25 -33.99
N GLU A 102 5.63 48.15 -34.24
CA GLU A 102 6.47 47.02 -33.81
C GLU A 102 6.40 46.80 -32.27
N LEU A 103 6.52 47.87 -31.47
CA LEU A 103 6.41 47.80 -30.00
C LEU A 103 4.99 47.40 -29.53
N SER A 104 3.94 47.82 -30.24
CA SER A 104 2.56 47.42 -29.92
C SER A 104 2.31 45.93 -30.23
N GLY A 105 2.87 45.42 -31.33
CA GLY A 105 2.82 44.00 -31.69
C GLY A 105 3.54 43.12 -30.68
N GLU A 106 4.75 43.51 -30.27
CA GLU A 106 5.54 42.78 -29.26
C GLU A 106 4.84 42.75 -27.89
N ARG A 107 4.14 43.82 -27.50
CA ARG A 107 3.30 43.83 -26.28
C ARG A 107 2.13 42.85 -26.38
N LEU A 108 1.43 42.81 -27.52
CA LEU A 108 0.34 41.85 -27.75
C LEU A 108 0.87 40.40 -27.74
N TYR A 109 2.01 40.15 -28.39
CA TYR A 109 2.66 38.83 -28.42
C TYR A 109 3.01 38.33 -27.01
N ARG A 110 3.58 39.19 -26.15
CA ARG A 110 3.88 38.83 -24.75
C ARG A 110 2.62 38.56 -23.94
N ASN A 111 1.60 39.41 -24.02
CA ASN A 111 0.32 39.19 -23.36
C ASN A 111 -0.34 37.85 -23.79
N GLU A 112 -0.27 37.52 -25.08
CA GLU A 112 -0.74 36.24 -25.60
C GLU A 112 0.09 35.05 -25.07
N LEU A 113 1.42 35.18 -25.03
CA LEU A 113 2.33 34.14 -24.56
C LEU A 113 2.14 33.87 -23.06
N GLU A 114 2.03 34.92 -22.26
CA GLU A 114 1.70 34.85 -20.83
C GLU A 114 0.32 34.21 -20.62
N SER A 115 -0.70 34.61 -21.38
CA SER A 115 -2.04 34.01 -21.30
C SER A 115 -2.04 32.52 -21.67
N LYS A 116 -1.25 32.11 -22.67
CA LYS A 116 -1.11 30.71 -23.09
C LYS A 116 -0.36 29.90 -22.03
N MET A 117 0.73 30.44 -21.49
CA MET A 117 1.51 29.81 -20.41
C MET A 117 0.66 29.62 -19.15
N ASN A 118 -0.08 30.66 -18.73
CA ASN A 118 -0.95 30.61 -17.56
C ASN A 118 -2.08 29.57 -17.72
N SER A 119 -2.64 29.41 -18.93
CA SER A 119 -3.60 28.32 -19.21
C SER A 119 -2.93 26.96 -19.05
N LEU A 120 -1.79 26.74 -19.73
CA LEU A 120 -1.08 25.45 -19.69
C LEU A 120 -0.66 25.07 -18.27
N CYS A 121 -0.22 26.02 -17.44
CA CYS A 121 0.04 25.79 -16.02
C CYS A 121 -1.24 25.38 -15.25
N ALA A 122 -2.33 26.12 -15.41
CA ALA A 122 -3.61 25.81 -14.75
C ALA A 122 -4.23 24.48 -15.22
N ASP A 123 -4.00 24.10 -16.47
CA ASP A 123 -4.40 22.83 -17.07
C ASP A 123 -3.55 21.67 -16.52
N ALA A 124 -2.22 21.79 -16.53
CA ALA A 124 -1.30 20.80 -15.96
C ALA A 124 -1.50 20.59 -14.45
N GLU A 125 -1.72 21.66 -13.67
CA GLU A 125 -2.08 21.54 -12.25
C GLU A 125 -3.43 20.79 -12.06
N ARG A 126 -4.37 20.94 -12.99
CA ARG A 126 -5.67 20.26 -12.91
C ARG A 126 -5.51 18.77 -13.20
N GLU A 127 -4.73 18.42 -14.22
CA GLU A 127 -4.40 17.04 -14.55
C GLU A 127 -3.61 16.36 -13.44
N ALA A 128 -2.59 17.02 -12.87
CA ALA A 128 -1.86 16.53 -11.70
C ALA A 128 -2.80 16.27 -10.49
N ARG A 129 -3.69 17.22 -10.18
CA ARG A 129 -4.70 17.05 -9.10
C ARG A 129 -5.72 15.94 -9.37
N LEU A 130 -6.02 15.63 -10.64
CA LEU A 130 -6.87 14.51 -11.02
C LEU A 130 -6.12 13.18 -10.94
N ALA A 131 -4.86 13.13 -11.36
CA ALA A 131 -4.00 11.96 -11.27
C ALA A 131 -3.74 11.57 -9.80
N MET A 132 -3.43 12.53 -8.93
CA MET A 132 -3.28 12.30 -7.48
C MET A 132 -4.56 11.68 -6.88
N LYS A 133 -5.74 12.27 -7.14
CA LYS A 133 -7.04 11.75 -6.67
C LYS A 133 -7.41 10.39 -7.28
N GLY A 134 -6.92 10.08 -8.47
CA GLY A 134 -7.00 8.74 -9.05
C GLY A 134 -6.16 7.75 -8.25
N ASN A 135 -4.90 8.09 -8.00
CA ASN A 135 -3.93 7.27 -7.27
C ASN A 135 -4.33 7.01 -5.81
N GLU A 136 -4.86 8.03 -5.12
CA GLU A 136 -5.43 7.92 -3.77
C GLU A 136 -6.53 6.84 -3.74
N ARG A 137 -7.51 6.92 -4.63
CA ARG A 137 -8.61 5.95 -4.74
C ARG A 137 -8.16 4.54 -5.11
N THR A 138 -7.14 4.40 -5.97
CA THR A 138 -6.59 3.08 -6.30
C THR A 138 -5.80 2.49 -5.13
N ALA A 139 -5.10 3.30 -4.33
CA ALA A 139 -4.46 2.85 -3.10
C ALA A 139 -5.49 2.38 -2.06
N GLU A 140 -6.55 3.16 -1.81
CA GLU A 140 -7.68 2.76 -0.95
C GLU A 140 -8.31 1.43 -1.40
N ALA A 141 -8.57 1.28 -2.71
CA ALA A 141 -9.13 0.06 -3.27
C ALA A 141 -8.19 -1.15 -3.15
N LEU A 142 -6.88 -0.95 -3.27
CA LEU A 142 -5.88 -2.01 -3.07
C LEU A 142 -5.81 -2.46 -1.60
N VAL A 143 -5.88 -1.54 -0.64
CA VAL A 143 -5.94 -1.88 0.80
C VAL A 143 -7.17 -2.73 1.11
N HIS A 144 -8.36 -2.32 0.65
CA HIS A 144 -9.58 -3.10 0.85
C HIS A 144 -9.57 -4.46 0.13
N LEU A 145 -8.86 -4.58 -1.00
CA LEU A 145 -8.65 -5.85 -1.69
C LEU A 145 -7.73 -6.78 -0.89
N ASP A 146 -6.61 -6.29 -0.35
CA ASP A 146 -5.70 -7.11 0.45
C ASP A 146 -6.34 -7.57 1.77
N GLU A 147 -7.04 -6.68 2.49
CA GLU A 147 -7.84 -7.08 3.65
C GLU A 147 -8.84 -8.20 3.31
N ARG A 148 -9.50 -8.11 2.15
CA ARG A 148 -10.45 -9.13 1.68
C ARG A 148 -9.73 -10.44 1.36
N CYS A 149 -8.55 -10.38 0.75
CA CYS A 149 -7.70 -11.54 0.51
C CYS A 149 -7.26 -12.21 1.82
N GLU A 150 -6.85 -11.45 2.84
CA GLU A 150 -6.50 -12.01 4.15
C GLU A 150 -7.71 -12.59 4.90
N ARG A 151 -8.87 -11.93 4.87
CA ARG A 151 -10.11 -12.51 5.42
C ARG A 151 -10.43 -13.87 4.76
N LEU A 152 -10.34 -13.96 3.43
CA LEU A 152 -10.57 -15.21 2.69
C LEU A 152 -9.50 -16.29 2.95
N LYS A 153 -8.21 -15.92 3.02
CA LYS A 153 -7.11 -16.83 3.40
C LYS A 153 -7.35 -17.42 4.81
N GLN A 154 -7.76 -16.59 5.77
CA GLN A 154 -8.09 -17.04 7.13
C GLN A 154 -9.30 -17.99 7.16
N GLU A 155 -10.38 -17.68 6.42
CA GLU A 155 -11.52 -18.59 6.30
C GLU A 155 -11.15 -19.93 5.68
N GLN A 156 -10.37 -19.93 4.60
CA GLN A 156 -9.89 -21.17 3.96
C GLN A 156 -9.03 -22.00 4.92
N ARG A 157 -8.11 -21.36 5.66
CA ARG A 157 -7.33 -22.02 6.72
C ARG A 157 -8.24 -22.66 7.78
N ARG A 158 -9.23 -21.93 8.31
CA ARG A 158 -10.22 -22.46 9.28
C ARG A 158 -10.97 -23.68 8.72
N LYS A 159 -11.45 -23.60 7.47
CA LYS A 159 -12.13 -24.72 6.77
C LYS A 159 -11.22 -25.93 6.60
N ILE A 160 -9.93 -25.73 6.25
CA ILE A 160 -8.93 -26.81 6.13
C ILE A 160 -8.64 -27.46 7.49
N TYR A 161 -8.53 -26.68 8.58
CA TYR A 161 -8.36 -27.25 9.92
C TYR A 161 -9.56 -28.10 10.35
N LEU A 162 -10.79 -27.62 10.13
CA LEU A 162 -12.01 -28.38 10.43
C LEU A 162 -12.09 -29.70 9.65
N LEU A 163 -11.82 -29.68 8.34
CA LEU A 163 -11.83 -30.88 7.50
C LEU A 163 -10.72 -31.88 7.89
N LYS A 164 -9.53 -31.39 8.28
CA LYS A 164 -8.46 -32.25 8.80
C LYS A 164 -8.85 -32.92 10.10
N ASP A 165 -9.54 -32.21 11.00
CA ASP A 165 -9.96 -32.78 12.28
C ASP A 165 -11.11 -33.79 12.10
N GLN A 166 -12.08 -33.49 11.24
CA GLN A 166 -13.14 -34.45 10.87
C GLN A 166 -12.58 -35.72 10.22
N LEU A 167 -11.60 -35.60 9.32
CA LEU A 167 -10.91 -36.75 8.72
C LEU A 167 -10.15 -37.57 9.77
N ARG A 168 -9.50 -36.90 10.74
CA ARG A 168 -8.84 -37.55 11.86
C ARG A 168 -9.82 -38.33 12.73
N GLN A 169 -10.91 -37.69 13.18
CA GLN A 169 -11.98 -38.32 13.95
C GLN A 169 -12.56 -39.54 13.23
N MET A 170 -12.90 -39.41 11.94
CA MET A 170 -13.43 -40.51 11.12
C MET A 170 -12.45 -41.68 11.00
N ASN A 171 -11.15 -41.42 10.93
CA ASN A 171 -10.12 -42.47 10.87
C ASN A 171 -9.91 -43.15 12.25
N GLU A 172 -9.98 -42.38 13.34
CA GLU A 172 -10.02 -42.90 14.71
C GLU A 172 -11.27 -43.78 14.93
N GLU A 173 -12.44 -43.39 14.43
CA GLU A 173 -13.67 -44.21 14.46
C GLU A 173 -13.55 -45.49 13.60
N MET A 174 -13.06 -45.38 12.37
CA MET A 174 -12.88 -46.49 11.45
C MET A 174 -11.92 -47.54 12.01
N THR A 175 -10.79 -47.12 12.58
CA THR A 175 -9.82 -48.02 13.21
C THR A 175 -10.37 -48.66 14.48
N ASN A 176 -11.11 -47.91 15.32
CA ASN A 176 -11.83 -48.47 16.47
C ASN A 176 -12.89 -49.50 16.06
N LEU A 177 -13.68 -49.24 15.03
CA LEU A 177 -14.69 -50.16 14.51
C LEU A 177 -14.06 -51.43 13.95
N SER A 178 -12.97 -51.30 13.18
CA SER A 178 -12.19 -52.42 12.65
C SER A 178 -11.64 -53.31 13.77
N GLN A 179 -11.05 -52.72 14.83
CA GLN A 179 -10.58 -53.46 16.00
C GLN A 179 -11.71 -54.18 16.75
N ARG A 180 -12.88 -53.54 16.93
CA ARG A 180 -14.06 -54.16 17.55
C ARG A 180 -14.56 -55.35 16.73
N HIS A 181 -14.62 -55.20 15.40
CA HIS A 181 -15.03 -56.27 14.49
C HIS A 181 -14.05 -57.44 14.51
N LEU A 182 -12.73 -57.19 14.49
CA LEU A 182 -11.70 -58.23 14.59
C LEU A 182 -11.76 -58.98 15.92
N LYS A 183 -11.97 -58.27 17.05
CA LYS A 183 -12.17 -58.89 18.38
C LYS A 183 -13.43 -59.77 18.39
N LEU A 184 -14.54 -59.28 17.84
CA LEU A 184 -15.81 -60.01 17.78
C LEU A 184 -15.71 -61.27 16.91
N LEU A 185 -15.08 -61.18 15.73
CA LEU A 185 -14.81 -62.33 14.87
C LEU A 185 -13.89 -63.35 15.55
N GLY A 186 -12.81 -62.89 16.19
CA GLY A 186 -11.88 -63.75 16.93
C GLY A 186 -12.56 -64.51 18.07
N SER A 187 -13.42 -63.83 18.84
CA SER A 187 -14.18 -64.42 19.95
C SER A 187 -15.22 -65.44 19.45
N ASN A 188 -16.01 -65.08 18.42
CA ASN A 188 -17.00 -66.00 17.85
C ASN A 188 -16.34 -67.22 17.21
N ARG A 189 -15.21 -67.07 16.51
CA ARG A 189 -14.53 -68.22 15.88
C ARG A 189 -13.98 -69.19 16.92
N LYS A 190 -13.45 -68.70 18.05
CA LYS A 190 -13.04 -69.55 19.18
C LYS A 190 -14.22 -70.34 19.74
N CYS A 191 -15.25 -69.62 20.21
CA CYS A 191 -16.47 -70.22 20.76
C CYS A 191 -17.11 -71.24 19.80
N ALA A 192 -17.24 -70.92 18.51
CA ALA A 192 -17.79 -71.85 17.53
C ALA A 192 -16.91 -73.10 17.30
N THR A 193 -15.58 -72.98 17.41
CA THR A 193 -14.65 -74.11 17.31
C THR A 193 -14.72 -74.97 18.57
N GLU A 194 -14.81 -74.34 19.75
CA GLU A 194 -14.97 -75.00 21.05
C GLU A 194 -16.30 -75.78 21.11
N MET A 195 -17.42 -75.17 20.67
CA MET A 195 -18.72 -75.84 20.54
C MET A 195 -18.70 -76.99 19.51
N GLN A 196 -17.93 -76.89 18.42
CA GLN A 196 -17.78 -77.98 17.44
C GLN A 196 -16.89 -79.13 17.93
N ALA A 197 -16.01 -78.88 18.91
CA ALA A 197 -15.15 -79.90 19.52
C ALA A 197 -15.81 -80.66 20.68
N GLN A 198 -16.94 -80.17 21.20
CA GLN A 198 -17.72 -80.85 22.24
C GLN A 198 -18.46 -82.07 21.65
N ALA A 199 -18.24 -83.24 22.25
CA ALA A 199 -18.99 -84.45 21.89
C ALA A 199 -20.43 -84.36 22.40
N ILE A 200 -21.41 -84.65 21.53
CA ILE A 200 -22.82 -84.73 21.92
C ILE A 200 -23.09 -86.13 22.48
N GLU A 201 -22.84 -86.31 23.77
CA GLU A 201 -23.19 -87.53 24.49
C GLU A 201 -24.70 -87.54 24.77
N LEU A 202 -25.38 -88.60 24.33
CA LEU A 202 -26.83 -88.75 24.45
C LEU A 202 -27.15 -89.85 25.47
N PRO A 203 -27.88 -89.56 26.57
CA PRO A 203 -28.15 -90.55 27.61
C PRO A 203 -28.83 -91.82 27.08
N THR A 204 -28.28 -92.99 27.44
CA THR A 204 -28.78 -94.29 26.94
C THR A 204 -29.86 -94.91 27.84
N ASP A 205 -29.98 -94.42 29.08
CA ASP A 205 -30.98 -94.84 30.06
C ASP A 205 -31.54 -93.66 30.87
N VAL A 206 -32.55 -93.93 31.71
CA VAL A 206 -33.28 -92.92 32.48
C VAL A 206 -32.45 -92.36 33.65
N ASP A 207 -31.56 -93.17 34.23
CA ASP A 207 -30.75 -92.76 35.39
C ASP A 207 -29.61 -91.83 34.95
N GLN A 208 -28.98 -92.12 33.80
CA GLN A 208 -28.07 -91.21 33.10
C GLN A 208 -28.75 -89.88 32.75
N LEU A 209 -29.99 -89.92 32.24
CA LEU A 209 -30.75 -88.71 31.92
C LEU A 209 -31.06 -87.89 33.18
N GLN A 210 -31.46 -88.54 34.28
CA GLN A 210 -31.70 -87.86 35.55
C GLN A 210 -30.41 -87.26 36.13
N PHE A 211 -29.27 -87.97 36.03
CA PHE A 211 -27.96 -87.46 36.43
C PHE A 211 -27.57 -86.22 35.60
N LEU A 212 -27.67 -86.29 34.27
CA LEU A 212 -27.37 -85.16 33.37
C LEU A 212 -28.30 -83.96 33.65
N CYS A 213 -29.58 -84.18 33.92
CA CYS A 213 -30.51 -83.12 34.31
C CYS A 213 -30.21 -82.48 35.67
N LEU A 214 -29.57 -83.21 36.59
CA LEU A 214 -29.08 -82.66 37.85
C LEU A 214 -27.78 -81.87 37.64
N GLN A 215 -26.82 -82.41 36.89
CA GLN A 215 -25.57 -81.73 36.56
C GLN A 215 -25.81 -80.42 35.80
N LEU A 216 -26.62 -80.42 34.73
CA LEU A 216 -26.99 -79.22 33.99
C LEU A 216 -27.72 -78.19 34.87
N ARG A 217 -28.43 -78.62 35.91
CA ARG A 217 -29.09 -77.73 36.87
C ARG A 217 -28.10 -77.12 37.87
N GLU A 218 -27.08 -77.87 38.27
CA GLU A 218 -25.98 -77.38 39.12
C GLU A 218 -25.13 -76.36 38.33
N GLU A 219 -24.71 -76.69 37.11
CA GLU A 219 -24.01 -75.78 36.18
C GLU A 219 -24.83 -74.49 35.91
N LEU A 220 -26.16 -74.58 35.76
CA LEU A 220 -27.04 -73.41 35.64
C LEU A 220 -27.13 -72.57 36.91
N ILE A 221 -26.96 -73.16 38.09
CA ILE A 221 -26.91 -72.43 39.37
C ILE A 221 -25.54 -71.75 39.54
N GLU A 222 -24.44 -72.45 39.26
CA GLU A 222 -23.08 -71.91 39.33
C GLU A 222 -22.86 -70.75 38.35
N THR A 223 -23.19 -70.94 37.07
CA THR A 223 -23.04 -69.90 36.05
C THR A 223 -23.90 -68.68 36.35
N ARG A 224 -25.09 -68.88 36.93
CA ARG A 224 -25.95 -67.78 37.40
C ARG A 224 -25.35 -67.07 38.61
N ALA A 225 -24.86 -67.78 39.61
CA ALA A 225 -24.25 -67.19 40.80
C ALA A 225 -22.98 -66.41 40.44
N ALA A 226 -22.13 -66.94 39.56
CA ALA A 226 -20.96 -66.26 39.03
C ALA A 226 -21.33 -64.99 38.25
N LYS A 227 -22.42 -65.02 37.45
CA LYS A 227 -22.94 -63.83 36.76
C LYS A 227 -23.46 -62.77 37.74
N GLU A 228 -24.28 -63.17 38.72
CA GLU A 228 -24.84 -62.25 39.72
C GLU A 228 -23.74 -61.63 40.61
N HIS A 229 -22.68 -62.38 40.93
CA HIS A 229 -21.48 -61.86 41.60
C HIS A 229 -20.68 -60.88 40.73
N ASN A 230 -20.36 -61.25 39.48
CA ASN A 230 -19.64 -60.37 38.56
C ASN A 230 -20.39 -59.05 38.29
N GLU A 231 -21.73 -59.10 38.16
CA GLU A 231 -22.52 -57.89 38.07
C GLU A 231 -22.50 -57.05 39.35
N ALA A 232 -22.43 -57.67 40.54
CA ALA A 232 -22.30 -56.94 41.79
C ALA A 232 -20.96 -56.21 41.86
N VAL A 233 -19.84 -56.90 41.59
CA VAL A 233 -18.50 -56.31 41.54
C VAL A 233 -18.43 -55.13 40.54
N LEU A 234 -19.00 -55.28 39.35
CA LEU A 234 -19.06 -54.20 38.36
C LEU A 234 -19.94 -53.02 38.79
N ARG A 235 -21.04 -53.27 39.50
CA ARG A 235 -21.88 -52.21 40.09
C ARG A 235 -21.09 -51.45 41.17
N ASP A 236 -20.39 -52.16 42.04
CA ASP A 236 -19.58 -51.57 43.11
C ASP A 236 -18.42 -50.73 42.53
N GLU A 237 -17.68 -51.25 41.54
CA GLU A 237 -16.65 -50.52 40.81
C GLU A 237 -17.19 -49.23 40.16
N ILE A 238 -18.37 -49.30 39.52
CA ILE A 238 -19.04 -48.12 38.96
C ILE A 238 -19.35 -47.08 40.05
N THR A 239 -19.82 -47.49 41.24
CA THR A 239 -20.06 -46.54 42.35
C THR A 239 -18.77 -45.93 42.88
N MET A 240 -17.69 -46.72 43.01
CA MET A 240 -16.37 -46.23 43.42
C MET A 240 -15.83 -45.18 42.44
N LEU A 241 -15.84 -45.48 41.13
CA LEU A 241 -15.40 -44.56 40.09
C LEU A 241 -16.27 -43.28 40.03
N GLN A 242 -17.57 -43.38 40.33
CA GLN A 242 -18.45 -42.21 40.46
C GLN A 242 -18.17 -41.37 41.71
N VAL A 243 -17.68 -41.97 42.80
CA VAL A 243 -17.22 -41.23 43.99
C VAL A 243 -15.90 -40.54 43.69
N GLN A 244 -14.90 -41.26 43.20
CA GLN A 244 -13.60 -40.70 42.83
C GLN A 244 -13.75 -39.53 41.86
N ARG A 245 -14.54 -39.67 40.78
CA ARG A 245 -14.72 -38.58 39.82
C ARG A 245 -15.38 -37.34 40.44
N ARG A 246 -16.26 -37.50 41.43
CA ARG A 246 -16.83 -36.36 42.18
C ARG A 246 -15.80 -35.70 43.10
N GLU A 247 -14.87 -36.47 43.66
CA GLU A 247 -13.76 -35.95 44.45
C GLU A 247 -12.74 -35.20 43.57
N ASP A 248 -12.40 -35.75 42.40
CA ASP A 248 -11.59 -35.10 41.37
C ASP A 248 -12.26 -33.80 40.85
N GLU A 249 -13.58 -33.82 40.61
CA GLU A 249 -14.37 -32.64 40.22
C GLU A 249 -14.32 -31.54 41.31
N MET A 250 -14.43 -31.90 42.60
CA MET A 250 -14.33 -30.96 43.72
C MET A 250 -12.92 -30.38 43.89
N GLU A 251 -11.87 -31.21 43.83
CA GLU A 251 -10.48 -30.73 43.96
C GLU A 251 -10.08 -29.86 42.77
N LYS A 252 -10.52 -30.22 41.55
CA LYS A 252 -10.36 -29.37 40.36
C LYS A 252 -10.98 -27.99 40.58
N HIS A 253 -12.21 -27.90 41.08
CA HIS A 253 -12.83 -26.62 41.39
C HIS A 253 -12.13 -25.85 42.52
N ARG A 254 -11.56 -26.55 43.52
CA ARG A 254 -10.75 -25.92 44.57
C ARG A 254 -9.46 -25.30 44.01
N LEU A 255 -8.80 -25.99 43.08
CA LEU A 255 -7.60 -25.50 42.38
C LEU A 255 -7.93 -24.37 41.41
N GLU A 256 -9.05 -24.44 40.69
CA GLU A 256 -9.55 -23.36 39.83
C GLU A 256 -9.84 -22.09 40.64
N HIS A 257 -10.44 -22.22 41.83
CA HIS A 257 -10.66 -21.09 42.74
C HIS A 257 -9.33 -20.47 43.20
N ALA A 258 -8.41 -21.29 43.73
CA ALA A 258 -7.10 -20.83 44.21
C ALA A 258 -6.25 -20.17 43.11
N LEU A 259 -6.32 -20.66 41.87
CA LEU A 259 -5.65 -20.04 40.73
C LEU A 259 -6.35 -18.73 40.30
N THR A 260 -7.67 -18.66 40.38
CA THR A 260 -8.43 -17.42 40.11
C THR A 260 -8.11 -16.34 41.14
N GLU A 261 -7.97 -16.69 42.42
CA GLU A 261 -7.51 -15.79 43.49
C GLU A 261 -6.10 -15.26 43.22
N GLN A 262 -5.16 -16.11 42.77
CA GLN A 262 -3.80 -15.69 42.39
C GLN A 262 -3.80 -14.76 41.16
N VAL A 263 -4.60 -15.07 40.13
CA VAL A 263 -4.73 -14.23 38.93
C VAL A 263 -5.34 -12.88 39.26
N ASN A 264 -6.33 -12.83 40.17
CA ASN A 264 -6.91 -11.59 40.66
C ASN A 264 -5.87 -10.76 41.44
N GLY A 265 -5.15 -11.36 42.39
CA GLY A 265 -4.08 -10.68 43.14
C GLY A 265 -2.99 -10.09 42.25
N VAL A 266 -2.47 -10.86 41.29
CA VAL A 266 -1.50 -10.35 40.30
C VAL A 266 -2.11 -9.27 39.39
N SER A 267 -3.41 -9.34 39.09
CA SER A 267 -4.10 -8.29 38.32
C SER A 267 -4.28 -7.00 39.12
N GLU A 268 -4.50 -7.10 40.43
CA GLU A 268 -4.54 -5.96 41.36
C GLU A 268 -3.14 -5.33 41.53
N GLU A 269 -2.09 -6.12 41.74
CA GLU A 269 -0.69 -5.66 41.76
C GLU A 269 -0.30 -4.95 40.46
N LEU A 270 -0.64 -5.53 39.30
CA LEU A 270 -0.44 -4.90 37.99
C LEU A 270 -1.30 -3.64 37.82
N GLY A 271 -2.49 -3.59 38.41
CA GLY A 271 -3.35 -2.41 38.45
C GLY A 271 -2.72 -1.26 39.23
N LEU A 272 -2.21 -1.56 40.43
CA LEU A 272 -1.47 -0.63 41.28
C LEU A 272 -0.21 -0.13 40.56
N ALA A 273 0.66 -1.00 40.08
CA ALA A 273 1.87 -0.64 39.34
C ALA A 273 1.58 0.21 38.09
N ARG A 274 0.50 -0.09 37.34
CA ARG A 274 0.04 0.75 36.21
C ARG A 274 -0.47 2.12 36.66
N SER A 275 -1.04 2.24 37.86
CA SER A 275 -1.45 3.53 38.43
C SER A 275 -0.25 4.36 38.89
N GLU A 276 0.77 3.73 39.48
CA GLU A 276 2.03 4.37 39.87
C GLU A 276 2.81 4.88 38.65
N VAL A 277 2.89 4.09 37.57
CA VAL A 277 3.50 4.54 36.30
C VAL A 277 2.76 5.75 35.73
N LYS A 278 1.42 5.73 35.68
CA LYS A 278 0.62 6.90 35.24
C LYS A 278 0.85 8.13 36.12
N LEU A 279 0.92 7.97 37.45
CA LEU A 279 1.25 9.06 38.37
C LEU A 279 2.66 9.61 38.10
N ARG A 280 3.64 8.73 37.87
CA ARG A 280 5.01 9.11 37.53
C ARG A 280 5.11 9.83 36.19
N ASP A 281 4.34 9.42 35.18
CA ASP A 281 4.29 10.08 33.87
C ASP A 281 3.68 11.49 33.97
N VAL A 282 2.58 11.64 34.74
CA VAL A 282 1.97 12.95 35.03
C VAL A 282 2.93 13.86 35.80
N LEU A 283 3.62 13.34 36.82
CA LEU A 283 4.65 14.09 37.56
C LEU A 283 5.86 14.44 36.67
N GLY A 284 6.22 13.58 35.73
CA GLY A 284 7.23 13.85 34.71
C GLY A 284 6.83 14.98 33.76
N PHE A 285 5.57 15.01 33.34
CA PHE A 285 5.02 16.09 32.51
C PHE A 285 5.01 17.44 33.23
N VAL A 286 4.53 17.48 34.48
CA VAL A 286 4.57 18.69 35.34
C VAL A 286 6.03 19.13 35.60
N GLY A 287 6.93 18.18 35.85
CA GLY A 287 8.36 18.43 36.00
C GLY A 287 9.07 18.91 34.73
N SER A 288 8.47 18.71 33.56
CA SER A 288 8.93 19.27 32.28
C SER A 288 8.38 20.67 32.06
N GLY A 289 7.08 20.90 32.30
CA GLY A 289 6.44 22.22 32.21
C GLY A 289 7.07 23.26 33.16
N ASN A 290 7.45 22.85 34.38
CA ASN A 290 8.16 23.72 35.30
C ASN A 290 9.60 24.05 34.80
N LYS A 291 10.23 23.19 34.01
CA LYS A 291 11.57 23.45 33.43
C LYS A 291 11.53 24.36 32.21
N SER A 292 10.47 24.34 31.41
CA SER A 292 10.27 25.35 30.35
C SER A 292 9.88 26.71 30.95
N PHE A 293 9.02 26.74 31.97
CA PHE A 293 8.67 27.97 32.69
C PHE A 293 9.89 28.64 33.35
N LEU A 294 10.75 27.87 34.03
CA LEU A 294 12.01 28.36 34.60
C LEU A 294 13.09 28.69 33.54
N ARG A 295 12.89 28.31 32.27
CA ARG A 295 13.75 28.78 31.16
C ARG A 295 13.28 30.15 30.67
N ALA A 296 11.98 30.34 30.45
CA ALA A 296 11.41 31.63 30.03
C ALA A 296 11.82 32.76 30.99
N LEU A 297 11.68 32.55 32.31
CA LEU A 297 12.10 33.51 33.32
C LEU A 297 13.60 33.87 33.29
N ARG A 298 14.46 32.98 32.77
CA ARG A 298 15.90 33.26 32.57
C ARG A 298 16.19 33.99 31.25
N GLU A 299 15.29 33.90 30.28
CA GLU A 299 15.37 34.61 29.01
C GLU A 299 14.85 36.06 29.17
N ASP A 300 13.85 36.29 30.04
CA ASP A 300 13.42 37.63 30.45
C ASP A 300 14.52 38.41 31.21
N ASP A 301 15.22 37.77 32.16
CA ASP A 301 16.37 38.35 32.87
C ASP A 301 17.50 38.82 31.90
N ALA A 302 17.65 38.16 30.75
CA ALA A 302 18.64 38.52 29.74
C ALA A 302 18.23 39.73 28.88
N ALA A 303 16.92 40.01 28.76
CA ALA A 303 16.41 41.12 27.95
C ALA A 303 16.51 42.49 28.65
N CYS A 304 16.66 42.53 29.98
CA CYS A 304 16.74 43.76 30.75
C CYS A 304 18.16 44.40 30.82
N GLY A 305 19.15 43.82 30.12
CA GLY A 305 20.56 44.21 30.24
C GLY A 305 21.04 45.39 29.38
N THR A 306 20.20 45.97 28.51
CA THR A 306 20.65 46.92 27.46
C THR A 306 19.81 48.19 27.36
N LEU A 307 19.68 48.96 28.45
CA LEU A 307 19.14 50.34 28.40
C LEU A 307 19.54 51.17 29.64
N LEU A 308 20.83 51.55 29.69
CA LEU A 308 21.34 52.58 30.61
C LEU A 308 22.65 53.21 30.07
N ASP A 309 22.49 54.04 29.04
CA ASP A 309 23.39 55.11 28.56
C ASP A 309 22.48 56.30 28.17
#